data_AF-A0A812QAE4-F1
#
_entry.id   AF-A0A812QAE4-F1
#
_cell.length_a   1.000
_cell.length_b   1.000
_cell.length_c   1.000
_cell.angle_alpha   90.00
_cell.angle_beta   90.00
_cell.angle_gamma   90.00
#
_symmetry.space_group_name_H-M   'P 1'
#
loop_
_entity.id
_entity.type
_entity.pdbx_description
1 polymer ?
#
loop_
_entity_poly.entity_id
_entity_poly.type
_entity_poly.pdbx_seq_one_letter_code
_entity_poly.pdbx_strand_id
1 'polypeptide(L)'
;MDVPAVLQPEDREDAIGRVLAARYPSGALLGDNSVNRPSPLDALQRYRSLANQIHPERCVDPRAEQAFVRASKAFDALCEMDSRSDNTPTLDTWEACAAQQGNMALAACSGRWWGVSSVADLDRCLEFRAAAMDVLFKQTARADDTDIQHLDKLVADTEKICEHLDRQKGIQRHRLWPGKGRVQHQQARTAALRYLDLLCHLRSVHCFCQLRHQHFHHSLELLAASPLADMQGLLAEALAPKTCCAPPITPDGKCKADEGDVDPLDEYMAQIDTAAKEAIRIAGSKSNRGEDSAVEGTASHKTHKTKQQEVPELQERHEAVDMPHRTAEAAAAEERVVKSAKMAAAEKAAAQRCLQNQLLGDLLSDEGASKGSSGAVLRLCRVDSEWTTAA
;
A
#
# COMPACT_ATOMS: atom_id res chain seq x y z
N MET A 1 27.05 12.14 9.29
CA MET A 1 25.96 12.82 8.55
C MET A 1 25.49 13.93 9.46
N ASP A 2 25.83 15.18 9.13
CA ASP A 2 25.42 16.33 9.93
C ASP A 2 23.89 16.43 9.89
N VAL A 3 23.27 16.30 11.07
CA VAL A 3 21.85 16.58 11.27
C VAL A 3 21.65 18.04 10.84
N PRO A 4 20.77 18.35 9.87
CA PRO A 4 20.57 19.74 9.48
C PRO A 4 20.12 20.51 10.73
N ALA A 5 20.80 21.63 10.98
CA ALA A 5 20.61 22.44 12.17
C ALA A 5 19.11 22.61 12.44
N VAL A 6 18.68 22.28 13.67
CA VAL A 6 17.35 22.63 14.15
C VAL A 6 17.30 24.15 14.14
N LEU A 7 16.69 24.69 13.10
CA LEU A 7 16.57 26.13 12.89
C LEU A 7 15.80 26.74 14.08
N GLN A 8 16.25 27.92 14.50
CA GLN A 8 15.74 28.63 15.67
C GLN A 8 14.26 28.97 15.46
N PRO A 9 13.47 29.24 16.53
CA PRO A 9 12.06 29.65 16.39
C PRO A 9 11.84 30.80 15.39
N GLU A 10 12.81 31.71 15.29
CA GLU A 10 12.81 32.86 14.40
C GLU A 10 12.89 32.47 12.90
N ASP A 11 13.52 31.33 12.58
CA ASP A 11 13.59 30.78 11.22
C ASP A 11 12.29 30.07 10.81
N ARG A 12 11.48 29.62 11.78
CA ARG A 12 10.20 28.92 11.53
C ARG A 12 9.10 29.89 11.11
N GLU A 13 9.00 31.03 11.79
CA GLU A 13 8.06 32.09 11.41
C GLU A 13 8.39 32.65 10.02
N ASP A 14 9.68 32.76 9.71
CA ASP A 14 10.16 33.12 8.37
C ASP A 14 9.78 32.07 7.32
N ALA A 15 9.89 30.77 7.63
CA ALA A 15 9.49 29.71 6.69
C ALA A 15 7.98 29.74 6.37
N ILE A 16 7.11 29.89 7.36
CA ILE A 16 5.66 30.02 7.16
C ILE A 16 5.34 31.23 6.30
N GLY A 17 5.91 32.40 6.63
CA GLY A 17 5.72 33.63 5.86
C GLY A 17 6.16 33.48 4.40
N ARG A 18 7.34 32.88 4.16
CA ARG A 18 7.87 32.64 2.82
C ARG A 18 7.00 31.70 1.99
N VAL A 19 6.57 30.57 2.57
CA VAL A 19 5.67 29.61 1.88
C VAL A 19 4.37 30.31 1.47
N LEU A 20 3.77 31.08 2.38
CA LEU A 20 2.51 31.79 2.11
C LEU A 20 2.68 32.90 1.06
N ALA A 21 3.79 33.65 1.12
CA ALA A 21 4.09 34.72 0.17
C ALA A 21 4.59 34.24 -1.21
N ALA A 22 4.98 32.96 -1.34
CA ALA A 22 5.55 32.43 -2.56
C ALA A 22 4.61 32.57 -3.76
N ARG A 23 5.13 33.08 -4.88
CA ARG A 23 4.36 33.23 -6.13
C ARG A 23 4.39 31.98 -7.01
N TYR A 24 5.36 31.11 -6.81
CA TYR A 24 5.59 29.92 -7.62
C TYR A 24 5.74 28.67 -6.74
N PRO A 25 5.47 27.45 -7.26
CA PRO A 25 5.71 26.21 -6.53
C PRO A 25 7.15 26.04 -6.06
N SER A 26 8.13 26.38 -6.91
CA SER A 26 9.56 26.38 -6.56
C SER A 26 9.83 27.28 -5.35
N GLY A 27 9.32 28.50 -5.36
CA GLY A 27 9.54 29.44 -4.26
C GLY A 27 8.87 29.06 -2.95
N ALA A 28 7.76 28.32 -3.00
CA ALA A 28 7.16 27.77 -1.79
C ALA A 28 8.04 26.68 -1.14
N LEU A 29 8.90 26.00 -1.90
CA LEU A 29 9.80 24.97 -1.35
C LEU A 29 11.23 25.45 -1.08
N LEU A 30 11.73 26.35 -1.92
CA LEU A 30 13.12 26.81 -1.89
C LEU A 30 13.28 28.13 -1.12
N GLY A 31 12.20 28.90 -0.98
CA GLY A 31 12.23 30.22 -0.35
C GLY A 31 12.82 31.32 -1.22
N ASP A 32 13.26 30.99 -2.44
CA ASP A 32 13.59 31.96 -3.47
C ASP A 32 12.39 32.10 -4.42
N ASN A 33 11.97 33.31 -4.79
CA ASN A 33 10.95 33.48 -5.84
C ASN A 33 11.51 33.18 -7.24
N SER A 34 12.47 32.26 -7.32
CA SER A 34 13.11 31.83 -8.54
C SER A 34 12.16 30.97 -9.35
N VAL A 35 12.17 31.20 -10.67
CA VAL A 35 11.52 30.33 -11.65
C VAL A 35 12.33 29.05 -11.86
N ASN A 36 13.55 28.98 -11.31
CA ASN A 36 14.40 27.81 -11.44
C ASN A 36 13.77 26.62 -10.72
N ARG A 37 13.55 25.58 -11.51
CA ARG A 37 12.96 24.33 -11.07
C ARG A 37 14.03 23.49 -10.34
N PRO A 38 13.80 23.07 -9.09
CA PRO A 38 14.70 22.12 -8.42
C PRO A 38 14.63 20.74 -9.07
N SER A 39 15.68 19.93 -8.89
CA SER A 39 15.60 18.53 -9.30
C SER A 39 14.52 17.78 -8.47
N PRO A 40 13.95 16.66 -8.96
CA PRO A 40 12.95 15.90 -8.20
C PRO A 40 13.43 15.48 -6.80
N LEU A 41 14.71 15.14 -6.68
CA LEU A 41 15.33 14.75 -5.42
C LEU A 41 15.46 15.94 -4.47
N ASP A 42 15.92 17.09 -4.98
CA ASP A 42 16.04 18.31 -4.19
C ASP A 42 14.66 18.79 -3.72
N ALA A 43 13.65 18.76 -4.60
CA ALA A 43 12.27 19.10 -4.27
C ALA A 43 11.74 18.23 -3.13
N LEU A 44 11.99 16.91 -3.19
CA LEU A 44 11.59 15.96 -2.15
C LEU A 44 12.27 16.25 -0.81
N GLN A 45 13.59 16.48 -0.81
CA GLN A 45 14.34 16.78 0.40
C GLN A 45 13.88 18.10 1.04
N ARG A 46 13.65 19.14 0.21
CA ARG A 46 13.16 20.44 0.64
C ARG A 46 11.75 20.35 1.20
N TYR A 47 10.86 19.64 0.52
CA TYR A 47 9.51 19.39 1.03
C TYR A 47 9.55 18.63 2.36
N ARG A 48 10.36 17.57 2.49
CA ARG A 48 10.52 16.82 3.75
C ARG A 48 11.00 17.73 4.89
N SER A 49 11.97 18.60 4.62
CA SER A 49 12.47 19.56 5.61
C SER A 49 11.39 20.56 6.04
N LEU A 50 10.66 21.13 5.08
CA LEU A 50 9.57 22.06 5.35
C LEU A 50 8.42 21.40 6.10
N ALA A 51 7.94 20.25 5.64
CA ALA A 51 6.88 19.50 6.31
C ALA A 51 7.23 19.23 7.77
N ASN A 52 8.47 18.82 8.07
CA ASN A 52 8.93 18.62 9.45
C ASN A 52 8.87 19.87 10.33
N GLN A 53 8.95 21.07 9.73
CA GLN A 53 8.94 22.36 10.43
C GLN A 53 7.54 22.95 10.57
N ILE A 54 6.70 22.84 9.54
CA ILE A 54 5.41 23.54 9.44
C ILE A 54 4.20 22.62 9.59
N HIS A 55 4.38 21.32 9.84
CA HIS A 55 3.26 20.41 10.06
C HIS A 55 2.42 20.85 11.28
N PRO A 56 1.08 20.85 11.22
CA PRO A 56 0.22 21.28 12.32
C PRO A 56 0.43 20.53 13.64
N GLU A 57 0.81 19.26 13.60
CA GLU A 57 1.15 18.49 14.81
C GLU A 57 2.46 18.92 15.48
N ARG A 58 3.35 19.62 14.76
CA ARG A 58 4.67 20.04 15.23
C ARG A 58 4.82 21.55 15.41
N CYS A 59 3.93 22.33 14.81
CA CYS A 59 3.98 23.78 14.79
C CYS A 59 2.67 24.37 15.33
N VAL A 60 2.78 25.17 16.40
CA VAL A 60 1.63 25.77 17.09
C VAL A 60 1.18 27.09 16.42
N ASP A 61 1.93 27.61 15.44
CA ASP A 61 1.53 28.82 14.70
C ASP A 61 0.18 28.57 14.00
N PRO A 62 -0.84 29.44 14.17
CA PRO A 62 -2.15 29.25 13.57
C PRO A 62 -2.14 29.21 12.03
N ARG A 63 -1.08 29.71 11.40
CA ARG A 63 -0.89 29.70 9.94
C ARG A 63 -0.20 28.43 9.44
N ALA A 64 0.30 27.58 10.34
CA ALA A 64 1.05 26.37 10.00
C ALA A 64 0.26 25.42 9.09
N GLU A 65 -1.03 25.22 9.36
CA GLU A 65 -1.90 24.39 8.51
C GLU A 65 -1.98 24.93 7.08
N GLN A 66 -2.22 26.23 6.93
CA GLN A 66 -2.30 26.87 5.62
C GLN A 66 -0.97 26.79 4.87
N ALA A 67 0.15 27.02 5.57
CA ALA A 67 1.49 26.90 5.00
C ALA A 67 1.79 25.46 4.59
N PHE A 68 1.47 24.47 5.43
CA PHE A 68 1.64 23.05 5.13
C PHE A 68 0.85 22.62 3.89
N VAL A 69 -0.44 23.00 3.80
CA VAL A 69 -1.27 22.73 2.63
C VAL A 69 -0.66 23.38 1.38
N ARG A 70 -0.18 24.62 1.50
CA ARG A 70 0.44 25.35 0.37
C ARG A 70 1.76 24.71 -0.09
N ALA A 71 2.63 24.33 0.84
CA ALA A 71 3.87 23.61 0.52
C ALA A 71 3.60 22.25 -0.11
N SER A 72 2.57 21.54 0.35
CA SER A 72 2.18 20.22 -0.17
C SER A 72 1.61 20.32 -1.59
N LYS A 73 0.76 21.32 -1.85
CA LYS A 73 0.31 21.66 -3.21
C LYS A 73 1.47 22.08 -4.12
N ALA A 74 2.45 22.82 -3.60
CA ALA A 74 3.63 23.21 -4.37
C ALA A 74 4.46 22.00 -4.77
N PHE A 75 4.70 21.08 -3.83
CA PHE A 75 5.41 19.83 -4.11
C PHE A 75 4.64 18.96 -5.11
N ASP A 76 3.32 18.82 -4.98
CA ASP A 76 2.46 18.15 -5.97
C ASP A 76 2.61 18.74 -7.37
N ALA A 77 2.59 20.07 -7.47
CA ALA A 77 2.69 20.77 -8.75
C ALA A 77 4.05 20.51 -9.41
N LEU A 78 5.14 20.51 -8.63
CA LEU A 78 6.46 20.14 -9.14
C LEU A 78 6.52 18.69 -9.60
N CYS A 79 5.93 17.75 -8.83
CA CYS A 79 5.84 16.35 -9.24
C CYS A 79 5.04 16.19 -10.54
N GLU A 80 3.94 16.93 -10.70
CA GLU A 80 3.16 16.95 -11.93
C GLU A 80 3.99 17.47 -13.11
N MET A 81 4.66 18.62 -12.93
CA MET A 81 5.54 19.19 -13.94
C MET A 81 6.66 18.21 -14.34
N ASP A 82 7.10 17.33 -13.44
CA ASP A 82 8.21 16.37 -13.66
C ASP A 82 7.73 15.17 -14.49
N SER A 83 6.44 14.87 -14.39
CA SER A 83 5.76 13.79 -15.10
C SER A 83 5.22 14.19 -16.48
N ARG A 84 5.36 15.46 -16.89
CA ARG A 84 4.92 15.96 -18.21
C ARG A 84 6.09 16.07 -19.19
N SER A 85 5.87 15.68 -20.44
CA SER A 85 6.86 15.83 -21.52
C SER A 85 7.15 17.29 -21.86
N ASP A 86 6.13 18.13 -21.83
CA ASP A 86 6.20 19.48 -22.42
C ASP A 86 6.85 20.51 -21.49
N ASN A 87 7.12 20.12 -20.23
CA ASN A 87 7.78 20.93 -19.19
C ASN A 87 7.22 22.36 -18.98
N THR A 88 6.09 22.69 -19.60
CA THR A 88 5.47 24.00 -19.47
C THR A 88 4.76 24.06 -18.12
N PRO A 89 5.15 25.01 -17.23
CA PRO A 89 4.39 25.24 -16.01
C PRO A 89 3.02 25.78 -16.43
N THR A 90 1.96 25.01 -16.23
CA THR A 90 0.61 25.59 -16.20
C THR A 90 0.51 26.39 -14.91
N LEU A 91 1.01 27.63 -14.92
CA LEU A 91 0.92 28.55 -13.79
C LEU A 91 -0.53 28.70 -13.30
N ASP A 92 -1.46 28.61 -14.24
CA ASP A 92 -2.91 28.64 -14.02
C ASP A 92 -3.39 27.62 -12.96
N THR A 93 -2.78 26.43 -12.87
CA THR A 93 -3.19 25.44 -11.86
C THR A 93 -2.70 25.80 -10.46
N TRP A 94 -1.53 26.43 -10.36
CA TRP A 94 -1.01 26.94 -9.10
C TRP A 94 -1.77 28.20 -8.64
N GLU A 95 -2.06 29.13 -9.55
CA GLU A 95 -2.79 30.36 -9.25
C GLU A 95 -4.27 30.09 -8.90
N ALA A 96 -4.94 29.19 -9.63
CA ALA A 96 -6.29 28.75 -9.28
C ALA A 96 -6.34 28.09 -7.89
N CYS A 97 -5.29 27.36 -7.50
CA CYS A 97 -5.15 26.81 -6.16
C CYS A 97 -4.85 27.87 -5.09
N ALA A 98 -4.18 28.97 -5.46
CA ALA A 98 -3.92 30.10 -4.57
C ALA A 98 -5.18 30.94 -4.33
N ALA A 99 -6.05 31.09 -5.34
CA ALA A 99 -7.32 31.81 -5.19
C ALA A 99 -8.31 31.13 -4.21
N GLN A 100 -8.19 29.81 -4.01
CA GLN A 100 -9.00 29.03 -3.06
C GLN A 100 -8.46 29.04 -1.61
N GLN A 101 -7.56 29.96 -1.26
CA GLN A 101 -6.85 29.99 0.04
C GLN A 101 -7.72 30.29 1.27
N GLY A 102 -8.91 30.86 1.11
CA GLY A 102 -9.84 31.08 2.21
C GLY A 102 -10.59 29.79 2.57
N ASN A 103 -10.24 29.14 3.69
CA ASN A 103 -10.90 27.97 4.28
C ASN A 103 -10.63 26.57 3.69
N MET A 104 -9.44 26.29 3.11
CA MET A 104 -9.07 24.88 2.90
C MET A 104 -8.48 24.26 4.16
N ALA A 105 -9.34 23.58 4.93
CA ALA A 105 -8.91 22.66 5.98
C ALA A 105 -8.23 21.43 5.38
N LEU A 106 -7.33 20.77 6.12
CA LEU A 106 -6.69 19.50 5.72
C LEU A 106 -7.71 18.45 5.24
N ALA A 107 -8.89 18.42 5.86
CA ALA A 107 -9.99 17.51 5.52
C ALA A 107 -10.52 17.70 4.08
N ALA A 108 -10.44 18.91 3.52
CA ALA A 108 -10.83 19.20 2.13
C ALA A 108 -9.81 18.67 1.11
N CYS A 109 -8.65 18.19 1.57
CA CYS A 109 -7.61 17.59 0.73
C CYS A 109 -7.72 16.06 0.66
N SER A 110 -8.88 15.49 1.02
CA SER A 110 -9.17 14.07 0.90
C SER A 110 -8.96 13.61 -0.54
N GLY A 111 -8.21 12.51 -0.72
CA GLY A 111 -7.82 12.01 -2.03
C GLY A 111 -6.50 12.56 -2.58
N ARG A 112 -5.74 13.35 -1.81
CA ARG A 112 -4.33 13.65 -2.12
C ARG A 112 -3.41 12.75 -1.31
N TRP A 113 -2.26 12.38 -1.90
CA TRP A 113 -1.35 11.42 -1.26
C TRP A 113 -0.69 11.95 0.03
N TRP A 114 -0.59 13.27 0.18
CA TRP A 114 -0.14 13.95 1.41
C TRP A 114 -1.28 14.31 2.36
N GLY A 115 -2.55 14.02 1.99
CA GLY A 115 -3.73 14.18 2.85
C GLY A 115 -3.84 13.09 3.91
N VAL A 116 -2.72 12.76 4.55
CA VAL A 116 -2.62 11.74 5.61
C VAL A 116 -2.99 12.34 6.97
N SER A 117 -3.40 11.46 7.89
CA SER A 117 -3.93 11.89 9.20
C SER A 117 -2.85 12.28 10.22
N SER A 118 -1.59 11.88 10.03
CA SER A 118 -0.51 12.12 10.98
C SER A 118 0.84 12.42 10.31
N VAL A 119 1.73 13.10 11.04
CA VAL A 119 3.10 13.35 10.56
C VAL A 119 3.88 12.05 10.35
N ALA A 120 3.60 11.02 11.16
CA ALA A 120 4.24 9.72 11.04
C ALA A 120 3.79 8.96 9.77
N ASP A 121 2.54 9.14 9.32
CA ASP A 121 2.09 8.62 8.03
C ASP A 121 2.75 9.38 6.87
N LEU A 122 2.91 10.69 7.01
CA LEU A 122 3.55 11.53 5.98
C LEU A 122 5.03 11.13 5.82
N ASP A 123 5.77 11.01 6.92
CA ASP A 123 7.17 10.59 6.91
C ASP A 123 7.33 9.22 6.22
N ARG A 124 6.45 8.25 6.51
CA ARG A 124 6.44 6.95 5.84
C ARG A 124 6.16 7.05 4.34
N CYS A 125 5.24 7.91 3.92
CA CYS A 125 4.96 8.17 2.50
C CYS A 125 6.17 8.79 1.79
N LEU A 126 6.85 9.73 2.44
CA LEU A 126 8.04 10.39 1.91
C LEU A 126 9.25 9.45 1.82
N GLU A 127 9.43 8.57 2.80
CA GLU A 127 10.46 7.53 2.78
C GLU A 127 10.23 6.51 1.67
N PHE A 128 8.98 6.06 1.51
CA PHE A 128 8.59 5.22 0.38
C PHE A 128 8.91 5.91 -0.95
N ARG A 129 8.50 7.18 -1.11
CA ARG A 129 8.75 7.94 -2.33
C ARG A 129 10.25 8.07 -2.62
N ALA A 130 11.07 8.35 -1.60
CA ALA A 130 12.51 8.46 -1.74
C ALA A 130 13.14 7.13 -2.20
N ALA A 131 12.80 6.02 -1.54
CA ALA A 131 13.31 4.70 -1.89
C ALA A 131 12.87 4.26 -3.29
N ALA A 132 11.59 4.44 -3.62
CA ALA A 132 11.04 4.13 -4.93
C ALA A 132 11.70 4.96 -6.04
N MET A 133 11.91 6.27 -5.81
CA MET A 133 12.58 7.16 -6.76
C MET A 133 14.01 6.72 -7.05
N ASP A 134 14.79 6.39 -6.01
CA ASP A 134 16.17 5.93 -6.16
C ASP A 134 16.24 4.63 -6.99
N VAL A 135 15.38 3.66 -6.69
CA VAL A 135 15.32 2.40 -7.43
C VAL A 135 14.89 2.63 -8.89
N LEU A 136 13.82 3.39 -9.11
CA LEU A 136 13.32 3.67 -10.46
C LEU A 136 14.35 4.41 -11.31
N PHE A 137 15.06 5.39 -10.74
CA PHE A 137 16.10 6.13 -11.46
C PHE A 137 17.30 5.25 -11.78
N LYS A 138 17.70 4.34 -10.87
CA LYS A 138 18.76 3.37 -11.15
C LYS A 138 18.36 2.41 -12.28
N GLN A 139 17.13 1.90 -12.26
CA GLN A 139 16.66 0.95 -13.28
C GLN A 139 16.40 1.60 -14.64
N THR A 140 15.97 2.87 -14.66
CA THR A 140 15.69 3.59 -15.91
C THR A 140 16.87 4.39 -16.47
N ALA A 141 18.03 4.41 -15.80
CA ALA A 141 19.21 5.16 -16.24
C ALA A 141 19.74 4.73 -17.62
N ARG A 142 19.49 3.48 -18.03
CA ARG A 142 19.92 2.91 -19.31
C ARG A 142 18.77 2.26 -20.09
N ALA A 143 17.54 2.66 -19.78
CA ALA A 143 16.35 2.12 -20.43
C ALA A 143 16.36 2.41 -21.93
N ASP A 144 16.04 1.40 -22.74
CA ASP A 144 15.82 1.55 -24.18
C ASP A 144 14.35 1.86 -24.50
N ASP A 145 14.02 2.00 -25.79
CA ASP A 145 12.65 2.30 -26.23
C ASP A 145 11.64 1.19 -25.82
N THR A 146 12.07 -0.06 -25.72
CA THR A 146 11.21 -1.18 -25.30
C THR A 146 10.92 -1.14 -23.81
N ASP A 147 11.92 -0.80 -23.00
CA ASP A 147 11.77 -0.56 -21.56
C ASP A 147 10.81 0.62 -21.30
N ILE A 148 10.93 1.69 -22.09
CA ILE A 148 10.03 2.86 -22.01
C ILE A 148 8.59 2.46 -22.35
N GLN A 149 8.38 1.69 -23.42
CA GLN A 149 7.04 1.21 -23.79
C GLN A 149 6.42 0.30 -22.73
N HIS A 150 7.22 -0.57 -22.12
CA HIS A 150 6.77 -1.42 -21.01
C HIS A 150 6.38 -0.58 -19.79
N LEU A 151 7.19 0.41 -19.44
CA LEU A 151 6.90 1.35 -18.36
C LEU A 151 5.62 2.17 -18.63
N ASP A 152 5.42 2.63 -19.87
CA ASP A 152 4.19 3.31 -20.30
C ASP A 152 2.96 2.41 -20.15
N LYS A 153 3.08 1.12 -20.44
CA LYS A 153 2.02 0.14 -20.20
C LYS A 153 1.72 -0.01 -18.71
N LEU A 154 2.74 -0.12 -17.87
CA LEU A 154 2.58 -0.19 -16.41
C LEU A 154 1.90 1.06 -15.86
N VAL A 155 2.31 2.25 -16.33
CA VAL A 155 1.66 3.52 -15.99
C VAL A 155 0.19 3.45 -16.38
N ALA A 156 -0.11 3.13 -17.64
CA ALA A 156 -1.47 3.07 -18.16
C ALA A 156 -2.40 2.11 -17.40
N ASP A 157 -1.89 0.95 -16.99
CA ASP A 157 -2.66 -0.02 -16.22
C ASP A 157 -2.87 0.47 -14.78
N THR A 158 -1.86 1.09 -14.19
CA THR A 158 -1.92 1.65 -12.84
C THR A 158 -2.85 2.87 -12.77
N GLU A 159 -2.90 3.72 -13.81
CA GLU A 159 -3.86 4.82 -13.91
C GLU A 159 -5.32 4.33 -13.90
N LYS A 160 -5.60 3.22 -14.60
CA LYS A 160 -6.95 2.60 -14.59
C LYS A 160 -7.31 2.08 -13.20
N ILE A 161 -6.34 1.48 -12.49
CA ILE A 161 -6.54 1.02 -11.12
C ILE A 161 -6.81 2.20 -10.19
N CYS A 162 -6.04 3.29 -10.29
CA CYS A 162 -6.29 4.53 -9.55
C CYS A 162 -7.70 5.07 -9.82
N GLU A 163 -8.10 5.18 -11.09
CA GLU A 163 -9.44 5.63 -11.47
C GLU A 163 -10.54 4.75 -10.88
N HIS A 164 -10.38 3.43 -10.96
CA HIS A 164 -11.35 2.49 -10.40
C HIS A 164 -11.51 2.65 -8.89
N LEU A 165 -10.39 2.69 -8.14
CA LEU A 165 -10.39 2.81 -6.70
C LEU A 165 -10.87 4.20 -6.22
N ASP A 166 -10.48 5.26 -6.92
CA ASP A 166 -10.95 6.62 -6.63
C ASP A 166 -12.48 6.71 -6.80
N ARG A 167 -13.03 6.14 -7.88
CA ARG A 167 -14.48 6.08 -8.11
C ARG A 167 -15.21 5.31 -7.01
N GLN A 168 -14.66 4.18 -6.56
CA GLN A 168 -15.24 3.40 -5.45
C GLN A 168 -15.31 4.20 -4.14
N LYS A 169 -14.35 5.10 -3.89
CA LYS A 169 -14.33 5.98 -2.72
C LYS A 169 -15.07 7.31 -2.91
N GLY A 170 -15.70 7.54 -4.07
CA GLY A 170 -16.35 8.82 -4.39
C GLY A 170 -15.36 9.99 -4.52
N ILE A 171 -14.07 9.70 -4.74
CA ILE A 171 -13.06 10.73 -4.98
C ILE A 171 -13.29 11.29 -6.38
N GLN A 172 -13.32 12.62 -6.50
CA GLN A 172 -13.45 13.27 -7.79
C GLN A 172 -12.27 12.93 -8.71
N ARG A 173 -12.43 13.20 -10.01
CA ARG A 173 -11.40 12.91 -11.02
C ARG A 173 -10.04 13.47 -10.60
N HIS A 174 -9.11 12.56 -10.29
CA HIS A 174 -7.76 12.92 -9.89
C HIS A 174 -6.86 13.14 -11.12
N ARG A 175 -5.79 13.95 -10.98
CA ARG A 175 -4.82 14.20 -12.08
C ARG A 175 -4.08 12.95 -12.55
N LEU A 176 -4.10 11.91 -11.71
CA LEU A 176 -3.49 10.61 -11.99
C LEU A 176 -4.42 9.68 -12.77
N TRP A 177 -5.65 10.10 -13.07
CA TRP A 177 -6.54 9.33 -13.94
C TRP A 177 -6.05 9.39 -15.39
N PRO A 178 -6.45 8.42 -16.23
CA PRO A 178 -6.17 8.47 -17.66
C PRO A 178 -6.65 9.79 -18.28
N GLY A 179 -5.73 10.51 -18.94
CA GLY A 179 -6.04 11.74 -19.67
C GLY A 179 -6.78 11.47 -20.99
N LYS A 180 -7.51 12.48 -21.50
CA LYS A 180 -7.99 12.47 -22.90
C LYS A 180 -6.80 12.82 -23.79
N GLY A 181 -6.33 11.86 -24.59
CA GLY A 181 -5.09 12.00 -25.36
C GLY A 181 -3.90 11.54 -24.53
N ARG A 182 -3.60 10.24 -24.59
CA ARG A 182 -2.41 9.69 -23.94
C ARG A 182 -1.19 10.18 -24.67
N VAL A 183 -0.39 11.00 -24.01
CA VAL A 183 0.95 11.32 -24.48
C VAL A 183 1.84 10.15 -24.04
N GLN A 184 2.40 9.41 -25.01
CA GLN A 184 3.46 8.46 -24.71
C GLN A 184 4.66 9.24 -24.17
N HIS A 185 5.28 8.72 -23.11
CA HIS A 185 6.42 9.42 -22.54
C HIS A 185 7.62 9.24 -23.47
N GLN A 186 8.20 10.34 -23.91
CA GLN A 186 9.40 10.31 -24.77
C GLN A 186 10.67 9.96 -23.98
N GLN A 187 10.62 9.98 -22.65
CA GLN A 187 11.77 9.76 -21.78
C GLN A 187 11.40 8.81 -20.63
N ALA A 188 12.25 7.81 -20.41
CA ALA A 188 12.10 6.83 -19.33
C ALA A 188 11.94 7.50 -17.95
N ARG A 189 12.69 8.59 -17.73
CA ARG A 189 12.65 9.36 -16.48
C ARG A 189 11.27 9.97 -16.21
N THR A 190 10.60 10.50 -17.23
CA THR A 190 9.26 11.09 -17.10
C THR A 190 8.23 10.02 -16.79
N ALA A 191 8.28 8.88 -17.50
CA ALA A 191 7.41 7.74 -17.24
C ALA A 191 7.64 7.17 -15.82
N ALA A 192 8.88 7.10 -15.36
CA ALA A 192 9.24 6.66 -14.02
C ALA A 192 8.68 7.57 -12.94
N LEU A 193 8.75 8.89 -13.13
CA LEU A 193 8.18 9.87 -12.20
C LEU A 193 6.65 9.81 -12.18
N ARG A 194 6.01 9.59 -13.34
CA ARG A 194 4.55 9.35 -13.41
C ARG A 194 4.16 8.06 -12.67
N TYR A 195 4.91 6.98 -12.87
CA TYR A 195 4.69 5.71 -12.20
C TYR A 195 4.88 5.85 -10.68
N LEU A 196 5.91 6.57 -10.25
CA LEU A 196 6.17 6.88 -8.84
C LEU A 196 4.98 7.61 -8.18
N ASP A 197 4.42 8.63 -8.84
CA ASP A 197 3.25 9.35 -8.35
C ASP A 197 2.04 8.42 -8.16
N LEU A 198 1.81 7.52 -9.12
CA LEU A 198 0.75 6.50 -9.04
C LEU A 198 0.95 5.54 -7.88
N LEU A 199 2.17 5.04 -7.70
CA LEU A 199 2.51 4.15 -6.58
C LEU A 199 2.30 4.84 -5.22
N CYS A 200 2.70 6.11 -5.10
CA CYS A 200 2.48 6.88 -3.89
C CYS A 200 0.98 7.04 -3.60
N HIS A 201 0.20 7.46 -4.60
CA HIS A 201 -1.26 7.64 -4.47
C HIS A 201 -1.98 6.35 -4.05
N LEU A 202 -1.68 5.22 -4.69
CA LEU A 202 -2.28 3.93 -4.35
C LEU A 202 -1.97 3.52 -2.91
N ARG A 203 -0.74 3.71 -2.45
CA ARG A 203 -0.36 3.35 -1.08
C ARG A 203 -1.00 4.27 -0.04
N SER A 204 -0.95 5.58 -0.25
CA SER A 204 -1.42 6.56 0.75
C SER A 204 -2.93 6.70 0.79
N VAL A 205 -3.60 6.72 -0.37
CA VAL A 205 -5.05 6.97 -0.46
C VAL A 205 -5.85 5.67 -0.39
N HIS A 206 -5.31 4.59 -0.95
CA HIS A 206 -6.04 3.32 -1.10
C HIS A 206 -5.50 2.17 -0.27
N CYS A 207 -4.39 2.33 0.46
CA CYS A 207 -3.72 1.19 1.11
C CYS A 207 -3.53 0.01 0.13
N PHE A 208 -3.23 0.31 -1.13
CA PHE A 208 -3.11 -0.67 -2.20
C PHE A 208 -1.65 -0.80 -2.65
N CYS A 209 -1.14 -2.03 -2.72
CA CYS A 209 0.19 -2.31 -3.23
C CYS A 209 0.12 -2.82 -4.67
N GLN A 210 0.43 -1.92 -5.62
CA GLN A 210 0.46 -2.28 -7.04
C GLN A 210 1.45 -3.40 -7.37
N LEU A 211 2.60 -3.43 -6.71
CA LEU A 211 3.66 -4.43 -6.96
C LEU A 211 3.25 -5.85 -6.53
N ARG A 212 2.22 -5.97 -5.68
CA ARG A 212 1.64 -7.25 -5.25
C ARG A 212 0.19 -7.43 -5.72
N HIS A 213 -0.36 -6.46 -6.46
CA HIS A 213 -1.76 -6.40 -6.87
C HIS A 213 -2.77 -6.69 -5.73
N GLN A 214 -2.53 -6.13 -4.54
CA GLN A 214 -3.33 -6.43 -3.35
C GLN A 214 -3.75 -5.17 -2.59
N HIS A 215 -5.00 -5.17 -2.13
CA HIS A 215 -5.56 -4.17 -1.22
C HIS A 215 -5.35 -4.61 0.23
N PHE A 216 -5.03 -3.66 1.11
CA PHE A 216 -4.86 -3.87 2.55
C PHE A 216 -5.85 -3.03 3.34
N HIS A 217 -6.24 -3.48 4.52
CA HIS A 217 -7.20 -2.73 5.34
C HIS A 217 -6.53 -1.55 6.04
N HIS A 218 -5.23 -1.68 6.36
CA HIS A 218 -4.48 -0.68 7.08
C HIS A 218 -3.08 -0.42 6.48
N SER A 219 -2.59 0.81 6.67
CA SER A 219 -1.26 1.23 6.19
C SER A 219 -0.13 0.40 6.79
N LEU A 220 -0.28 -0.05 8.05
CA LEU A 220 0.69 -0.92 8.72
C LEU A 220 0.78 -2.33 8.09
N GLU A 221 -0.35 -2.90 7.68
CA GLU A 221 -0.36 -4.19 6.96
C GLU A 221 0.34 -4.07 5.61
N LEU A 222 0.06 -2.98 4.89
CA LEU A 222 0.71 -2.68 3.62
C LEU A 222 2.23 -2.50 3.77
N LEU A 223 2.69 -1.87 4.86
CA LEU A 223 4.11 -1.74 5.17
C LEU A 223 4.77 -3.06 5.52
N ALA A 224 4.08 -3.94 6.25
CA ALA A 224 4.59 -5.27 6.57
C ALA A 224 4.65 -6.17 5.33
N ALA A 225 3.65 -6.09 4.45
CA ALA A 225 3.59 -6.87 3.22
C ALA A 225 4.54 -6.33 2.14
N SER A 226 4.80 -5.02 2.10
CA SER A 226 5.67 -4.37 1.13
C SER A 226 6.64 -3.43 1.87
N PRO A 227 7.63 -4.01 2.56
CA PRO A 227 8.63 -3.25 3.30
C PRO A 227 9.59 -2.54 2.34
N LEU A 228 10.18 -1.44 2.80
CA LEU A 228 11.12 -0.65 1.99
C LEU A 228 12.38 -1.44 1.61
N ALA A 229 12.79 -2.43 2.42
CA ALA A 229 13.93 -3.29 2.11
C ALA A 229 13.71 -4.12 0.83
N ASP A 230 12.47 -4.51 0.55
CA ASP A 230 12.11 -5.36 -0.60
C ASP A 230 11.80 -4.54 -1.86
N MET A 231 11.75 -3.21 -1.75
CA MET A 231 11.33 -2.32 -2.85
C MET A 231 12.17 -2.50 -4.11
N GLN A 232 13.47 -2.74 -3.95
CA GLN A 232 14.36 -2.98 -5.09
C GLN A 232 13.96 -4.23 -5.87
N GLY A 233 13.69 -5.34 -5.17
CA GLY A 233 13.26 -6.60 -5.78
C GLY A 233 11.89 -6.49 -6.43
N LEU A 234 10.92 -5.91 -5.71
CA LEU A 234 9.54 -5.76 -6.20
C LEU A 234 9.45 -4.86 -7.45
N LEU A 235 10.20 -3.75 -7.48
CA LEU A 235 10.24 -2.89 -8.66
C LEU A 235 11.01 -3.55 -9.81
N ALA A 236 12.12 -4.23 -9.53
CA ALA A 236 12.85 -4.98 -10.55
C ALA A 236 11.98 -6.05 -11.20
N GLU A 237 11.18 -6.77 -10.41
CA GLU A 237 10.23 -7.77 -10.91
C GLU A 237 9.12 -7.14 -11.75
N ALA A 238 8.56 -6.01 -11.31
CA ALA A 238 7.52 -5.31 -12.07
C ALA A 238 8.04 -4.75 -13.40
N LEU A 239 9.28 -4.23 -13.40
CA LEU A 239 9.93 -3.65 -14.58
C LEU A 239 10.59 -4.69 -15.47
N ALA A 240 10.82 -5.92 -14.99
CA ALA A 240 11.30 -7.00 -15.83
C ALA A 240 10.30 -7.22 -16.97
N PRO A 241 10.78 -7.32 -18.23
CA PRO A 241 9.91 -7.70 -19.33
C PRO A 241 9.30 -9.06 -18.98
N LYS A 242 7.97 -9.13 -18.96
CA LYS A 242 7.30 -10.43 -18.86
C LYS A 242 7.64 -11.18 -20.15
N THR A 243 8.70 -11.98 -20.13
CA THR A 243 8.87 -13.05 -21.10
C THR A 243 7.59 -13.85 -21.01
N CYS A 244 6.75 -13.78 -22.05
CA CYS A 244 5.59 -14.63 -22.21
C CYS A 244 6.06 -16.09 -22.27
N CYS A 245 6.44 -16.66 -21.13
CA CYS A 245 6.48 -18.09 -20.93
C CYS A 245 5.05 -18.54 -20.63
N ALA A 246 4.15 -18.35 -21.60
CA ALA A 246 3.23 -19.45 -21.86
C ALA A 246 4.13 -20.59 -22.36
N PRO A 247 4.08 -21.80 -21.79
CA PRO A 247 4.78 -22.92 -22.39
C PRO A 247 4.33 -23.00 -23.86
N PRO A 248 5.24 -23.22 -24.83
CA PRO A 248 4.84 -23.43 -26.20
C PRO A 248 3.86 -24.60 -26.18
N ILE A 249 2.60 -24.33 -26.54
CA ILE A 249 1.66 -25.38 -26.91
C ILE A 249 2.34 -26.04 -28.10
N THR A 250 2.99 -27.18 -27.85
CA THR A 250 3.61 -27.99 -28.89
C THR A 250 2.52 -28.30 -29.91
N PRO A 251 2.63 -27.85 -31.17
CA PRO A 251 1.67 -28.18 -32.22
C PRO A 251 2.02 -29.57 -32.75
N ASP A 252 2.03 -30.57 -31.87
CA ASP A 252 2.19 -31.98 -32.22
C ASP A 252 1.02 -32.80 -31.66
N GLY A 253 -0.18 -32.23 -31.79
CA GLY A 253 -1.43 -32.98 -31.80
C GLY A 253 -1.99 -32.90 -33.21
N LYS A 254 -1.79 -33.96 -34.01
CA LYS A 254 -2.47 -34.12 -35.30
C LYS A 254 -3.98 -34.13 -35.08
N CYS A 255 -4.61 -32.96 -35.11
CA CYS A 255 -6.05 -32.84 -35.28
C CYS A 255 -6.37 -33.29 -36.71
N LYS A 256 -6.87 -34.52 -36.82
CA LYS A 256 -7.73 -34.83 -37.97
C LYS A 256 -8.93 -33.91 -37.85
N ALA A 257 -9.06 -33.04 -38.85
CA ALA A 257 -10.26 -32.28 -39.10
C ALA A 257 -11.45 -33.24 -39.15
N ASP A 258 -12.41 -33.04 -38.24
CA ASP A 258 -13.80 -33.34 -38.52
C ASP A 258 -14.64 -32.22 -37.90
N GLU A 259 -15.62 -31.78 -38.66
CA GLU A 259 -16.38 -30.54 -38.49
C GLU A 259 -17.22 -30.52 -37.20
N GLY A 260 -17.10 -29.43 -36.46
CA GLY A 260 -18.02 -29.04 -35.40
C GLY A 260 -17.53 -27.76 -34.75
N ASP A 261 -18.24 -26.65 -34.98
CA ASP A 261 -18.08 -25.40 -34.22
C ASP A 261 -18.32 -25.70 -32.73
N VAL A 262 -17.28 -26.08 -32.01
CA VAL A 262 -17.32 -26.14 -30.55
C VAL A 262 -16.95 -24.74 -30.06
N ASP A 263 -17.87 -24.13 -29.32
CA ASP A 263 -17.66 -22.82 -28.70
C ASP A 263 -16.38 -22.88 -27.85
N PRO A 264 -15.42 -21.96 -28.04
CA PRO A 264 -14.22 -21.87 -27.22
C PRO A 264 -14.50 -21.83 -25.71
N LEU A 265 -15.68 -21.32 -25.33
CA LEU A 265 -16.13 -21.31 -23.94
C LEU A 265 -16.51 -22.71 -23.44
N ASP A 266 -17.11 -23.55 -24.27
CA ASP A 266 -17.46 -24.93 -23.91
C ASP A 266 -16.20 -25.78 -23.74
N GLU A 267 -15.17 -25.55 -24.57
CA GLU A 267 -13.88 -26.21 -24.42
C GLU A 267 -13.18 -25.80 -23.11
N TYR A 268 -13.23 -24.51 -22.76
CA TYR A 268 -12.72 -24.01 -21.48
C TYR A 268 -13.48 -24.56 -20.28
N MET A 269 -14.81 -24.59 -20.34
CA MET A 269 -15.65 -25.14 -19.28
C MET A 269 -15.43 -26.65 -19.11
N ALA A 270 -15.24 -27.40 -20.19
CA ALA A 270 -14.90 -28.81 -20.15
C ALA A 270 -13.53 -29.06 -19.48
N GLN A 271 -12.55 -28.18 -19.72
CA GLN A 271 -11.23 -28.25 -19.07
C GLN A 271 -11.33 -27.98 -17.55
N ILE A 272 -12.10 -26.98 -17.13
CA ILE A 272 -12.38 -26.71 -15.71
C ILE A 272 -13.05 -27.92 -15.06
N ASP A 273 -14.07 -28.47 -15.71
CA ASP A 273 -14.87 -29.56 -15.17
C ASP A 273 -14.03 -30.84 -15.03
N THR A 274 -13.10 -31.06 -15.96
CA THR A 274 -12.12 -32.16 -15.90
C THR A 274 -11.14 -31.96 -14.73
N ALA A 275 -10.62 -30.75 -14.55
CA ALA A 275 -9.73 -30.42 -13.43
C ALA A 275 -10.42 -30.57 -12.06
N ALA A 276 -11.70 -30.18 -11.97
CA ALA A 276 -12.50 -30.32 -10.76
C ALA A 276 -12.77 -31.80 -10.41
N LYS A 277 -13.13 -32.63 -11.40
CA LYS A 277 -13.32 -34.08 -11.23
C LYS A 277 -12.04 -34.76 -10.76
N GLU A 278 -10.89 -34.35 -11.30
CA GLU A 278 -9.59 -34.90 -10.90
C GLU A 278 -9.23 -34.52 -9.46
N ALA A 279 -9.50 -33.27 -9.04
CA ALA A 279 -9.31 -32.83 -7.66
C ALA A 279 -10.17 -33.64 -6.67
N ILE A 280 -11.43 -33.92 -7.03
CA ILE A 280 -12.34 -34.75 -6.22
C ILE A 280 -11.84 -36.20 -6.14
N ARG A 281 -11.32 -36.77 -7.24
CA ARG A 281 -10.75 -38.12 -7.26
C ARG A 281 -9.52 -38.25 -6.35
N ILE A 282 -8.65 -37.24 -6.38
CA ILE A 282 -7.46 -37.17 -5.52
C ILE A 282 -7.86 -37.05 -4.04
N ALA A 283 -8.88 -36.26 -3.74
CA ALA A 283 -9.41 -36.10 -2.38
C ALA A 283 -10.07 -37.39 -1.86
N GLY A 284 -10.87 -38.07 -2.69
CA GLY A 284 -11.52 -39.34 -2.33
C GLY A 284 -10.53 -40.48 -2.10
N SER A 285 -9.43 -40.51 -2.86
CA SER A 285 -8.38 -41.53 -2.73
C SER A 285 -7.57 -41.41 -1.43
N LYS A 286 -7.58 -40.24 -0.77
CA LYS A 286 -6.94 -40.05 0.54
C LYS A 286 -7.80 -40.50 1.72
N SER A 287 -9.11 -40.69 1.52
CA SER A 287 -10.05 -41.04 2.60
C SER A 287 -10.09 -42.54 2.93
N ASN A 288 -9.65 -43.43 2.04
CA ASN A 288 -9.74 -44.89 2.23
C ASN A 288 -8.50 -45.53 2.87
N ARG A 289 -7.63 -44.75 3.54
CA ARG A 289 -6.36 -45.27 4.10
C ARG A 289 -6.24 -45.17 5.63
N GLY A 290 -7.37 -45.13 6.34
CA GLY A 290 -7.36 -44.93 7.79
C GLY A 290 -8.52 -45.60 8.51
N GLU A 291 -8.80 -46.87 8.27
CA GLU A 291 -9.66 -47.69 9.13
C GLU A 291 -9.42 -49.16 8.80
N ASP A 292 -8.43 -49.77 9.47
CA ASP A 292 -8.40 -51.20 9.81
C ASP A 292 -7.04 -51.55 10.44
N SER A 293 -6.99 -51.55 11.77
CA SER A 293 -6.18 -52.46 12.61
C SER A 293 -6.12 -51.93 14.03
N ALA A 294 -7.08 -52.38 14.85
CA ALA A 294 -6.92 -52.46 16.29
C ALA A 294 -7.09 -53.94 16.68
N VAL A 295 -6.27 -54.38 17.64
CA VAL A 295 -6.55 -55.35 18.73
C VAL A 295 -5.38 -56.33 18.98
N GLU A 296 -5.11 -56.53 20.28
CA GLU A 296 -4.17 -57.44 20.99
C GLU A 296 -2.70 -56.97 21.14
N GLY A 297 -2.07 -56.95 22.32
CA GLY A 297 -2.42 -57.42 23.65
C GLY A 297 -1.29 -57.18 24.69
N THR A 298 -1.69 -57.09 25.96
CA THR A 298 -1.01 -57.44 27.23
C THR A 298 0.53 -57.42 27.42
N ALA A 299 0.94 -56.59 28.38
CA ALA A 299 1.91 -56.77 29.48
C ALA A 299 3.18 -57.64 29.32
N SER A 300 4.37 -57.06 29.56
CA SER A 300 5.39 -57.67 30.45
C SER A 300 6.62 -56.78 30.73
N HIS A 301 7.06 -56.81 31.99
CA HIS A 301 8.37 -56.36 32.47
C HIS A 301 9.54 -57.06 31.76
N LYS A 302 10.65 -56.34 31.52
CA LYS A 302 12.00 -56.84 31.86
C LYS A 302 13.10 -55.76 31.77
N THR A 303 13.86 -55.72 32.86
CA THR A 303 15.18 -55.10 33.06
C THR A 303 16.28 -55.84 32.31
N HIS A 304 17.30 -55.12 31.80
CA HIS A 304 18.73 -55.50 31.67
C HIS A 304 19.50 -54.22 31.23
N LYS A 305 20.34 -53.58 32.04
CA LYS A 305 21.70 -53.92 32.52
C LYS A 305 22.78 -53.96 31.41
N THR A 306 23.47 -52.81 31.27
CA THR A 306 24.94 -52.60 31.25
C THR A 306 25.82 -53.19 30.13
N LYS A 307 26.56 -52.30 29.44
CA LYS A 307 28.04 -52.29 29.21
C LYS A 307 28.41 -50.92 28.61
N GLN A 308 28.95 -49.96 29.38
CA GLN A 308 30.39 -49.75 29.65
C GLN A 308 31.27 -49.89 28.41
N GLN A 309 31.77 -48.75 27.90
CA GLN A 309 33.14 -48.63 27.42
C GLN A 309 33.67 -47.20 27.64
N GLU A 310 34.92 -47.15 28.10
CA GLU A 310 35.64 -46.05 28.74
C GLU A 310 36.13 -44.94 27.79
N VAL A 311 35.92 -43.69 28.22
CA VAL A 311 36.90 -42.59 28.48
C VAL A 311 38.31 -42.72 27.82
N PRO A 312 38.81 -41.66 27.15
CA PRO A 312 39.66 -40.64 27.81
C PRO A 312 39.17 -39.21 27.50
N GLU A 313 38.74 -38.43 28.49
CA GLU A 313 39.57 -37.56 29.34
C GLU A 313 40.43 -36.59 28.52
N LEU A 314 39.82 -35.45 28.17
CA LEU A 314 40.50 -34.23 27.72
C LEU A 314 39.78 -33.02 28.31
N GLN A 315 40.29 -32.63 29.47
CA GLN A 315 40.63 -31.25 29.86
C GLN A 315 39.55 -30.17 29.72
N GLU A 316 39.05 -29.79 30.89
CA GLU A 316 38.17 -28.67 31.20
C GLU A 316 38.58 -27.35 30.51
N ARG A 317 37.64 -26.79 29.75
CA ARG A 317 37.41 -25.35 29.69
C ARG A 317 35.96 -25.09 30.05
N HIS A 318 35.75 -24.66 31.29
CA HIS A 318 34.50 -24.06 31.73
C HIS A 318 34.31 -22.73 31.00
N GLU A 319 33.61 -22.75 29.87
CA GLU A 319 32.93 -21.55 29.36
C GLU A 319 31.58 -21.46 30.06
N ALA A 320 31.46 -20.46 30.94
CA ALA A 320 30.19 -20.07 31.53
C ALA A 320 29.26 -19.65 30.38
N VAL A 321 28.25 -20.48 30.09
CA VAL A 321 27.14 -20.12 29.21
C VAL A 321 26.34 -19.06 29.96
N ASP A 322 26.59 -17.81 29.58
CA ASP A 322 25.89 -16.63 30.05
C ASP A 322 24.43 -16.72 29.58
N MET A 323 23.56 -17.20 30.46
CA MET A 323 22.12 -17.20 30.26
C MET A 323 21.67 -15.74 30.25
N PRO A 324 21.16 -15.20 29.13
CA PRO A 324 20.75 -13.81 29.09
C PRO A 324 19.62 -13.63 30.09
N HIS A 325 19.90 -12.87 31.15
CA HIS A 325 18.89 -12.39 32.07
C HIS A 325 17.82 -11.67 31.25
N ARG A 326 16.68 -12.34 31.02
CA ARG A 326 15.47 -11.70 30.50
C ARG A 326 15.13 -10.60 31.47
N THR A 327 15.47 -9.37 31.10
CA THR A 327 15.12 -8.17 31.85
C THR A 327 13.60 -8.17 32.07
N ALA A 328 13.13 -7.84 33.27
CA ALA A 328 11.69 -7.79 33.58
C ALA A 328 10.89 -6.96 32.57
N GLU A 329 11.55 -5.99 31.93
CA GLU A 329 11.00 -5.15 30.86
C GLU A 329 10.68 -5.92 29.57
N ALA A 330 11.48 -6.93 29.21
CA ALA A 330 11.24 -7.77 28.04
C ALA A 330 10.02 -8.70 28.25
N ALA A 331 9.86 -9.24 29.46
CA ALA A 331 8.67 -10.01 29.82
C ALA A 331 7.40 -9.13 29.83
N ALA A 332 7.49 -7.90 30.33
CA ALA A 332 6.38 -6.95 30.30
C ALA A 332 6.06 -6.44 28.87
N ALA A 333 7.03 -6.44 27.95
CA ALA A 333 6.79 -6.15 26.54
C ALA A 333 6.04 -7.30 25.84
N GLU A 334 6.46 -8.55 26.07
CA GLU A 334 5.77 -9.74 25.55
C GLU A 334 4.31 -9.80 26.03
N GLU A 335 4.06 -9.52 27.31
CA GLU A 335 2.69 -9.51 27.86
C GLU A 335 1.80 -8.43 27.21
N ARG A 336 2.36 -7.23 26.94
CA ARG A 336 1.65 -6.15 26.24
C ARG A 336 1.32 -6.51 24.79
N VAL A 337 2.23 -7.17 24.09
CA VAL A 337 2.00 -7.66 22.71
C VAL A 337 0.89 -8.72 22.70
N VAL A 338 0.91 -9.67 23.62
CA VAL A 338 -0.15 -10.70 23.73
C VAL A 338 -1.49 -10.07 24.08
N LYS A 339 -1.54 -9.08 24.97
CA LYS A 339 -2.77 -8.37 25.32
C LYS A 339 -3.33 -7.57 24.13
N SER A 340 -2.46 -6.88 23.39
CA SER A 340 -2.84 -6.15 22.17
C SER A 340 -3.39 -7.09 21.09
N ALA A 341 -2.73 -8.23 20.86
CA ALA A 341 -3.20 -9.24 19.91
C ALA A 341 -4.57 -9.82 20.27
N LYS A 342 -4.84 -10.04 21.57
CA LYS A 342 -6.16 -10.50 22.05
C LYS A 342 -7.25 -9.45 21.84
N MET A 343 -6.96 -8.16 22.06
CA MET A 343 -7.92 -7.08 21.80
C MET A 343 -8.23 -6.94 20.30
N ALA A 344 -7.20 -6.98 19.45
CA ALA A 344 -7.39 -6.96 18.00
C ALA A 344 -8.22 -8.15 17.48
N ALA A 345 -8.00 -9.35 18.04
CA ALA A 345 -8.80 -10.53 17.71
C ALA A 345 -10.27 -10.39 18.15
N ALA A 346 -10.52 -9.77 19.31
CA ALA A 346 -11.87 -9.51 19.81
C ALA A 346 -12.60 -8.46 18.96
N GLU A 347 -11.92 -7.38 18.56
CA GLU A 347 -12.48 -6.36 17.66
C GLU A 347 -12.80 -6.93 16.28
N LYS A 348 -11.91 -7.77 15.72
CA LYS A 348 -12.19 -8.48 14.46
C LYS A 348 -13.43 -9.38 14.57
N ALA A 349 -13.57 -10.12 15.68
CA ALA A 349 -14.75 -10.95 15.91
C ALA A 349 -16.04 -10.13 16.06
N ALA A 350 -15.97 -8.96 16.70
CA ALA A 350 -17.10 -8.03 16.82
C ALA A 350 -17.50 -7.45 15.45
N ALA A 351 -16.53 -7.02 14.63
CA ALA A 351 -16.77 -6.53 13.27
C ALA A 351 -17.40 -7.61 12.39
N GLN A 352 -16.92 -8.86 12.48
CA GLN A 352 -17.47 -9.98 11.73
C GLN A 352 -18.92 -10.29 12.12
N ARG A 353 -19.27 -10.23 13.42
CA ARG A 353 -20.66 -10.38 13.89
C ARG A 353 -21.55 -9.24 13.39
N CYS A 354 -21.05 -8.01 13.40
CA CYS A 354 -21.79 -6.86 12.88
C CYS A 354 -22.13 -7.06 11.39
N LEU A 355 -21.16 -7.50 10.60
CA LEU A 355 -21.35 -7.78 9.18
C LEU A 355 -22.30 -8.95 8.93
N GLN A 356 -22.22 -10.02 9.72
CA GLN A 356 -23.19 -11.13 9.66
C GLN A 356 -24.62 -10.68 9.98
N ASN A 357 -24.80 -9.85 11.02
CA ASN A 357 -26.11 -9.32 11.38
C ASN A 357 -26.66 -8.39 10.30
N GLN A 358 -25.82 -7.60 9.64
CA GLN A 358 -26.22 -6.74 8.54
C GLN A 358 -26.69 -7.57 7.33
N LEU A 359 -25.92 -8.59 6.94
CA LEU A 359 -26.31 -9.50 5.85
C LEU A 359 -27.60 -10.27 6.16
N LEU A 360 -27.81 -10.70 7.41
CA LEU A 360 -29.06 -11.32 7.84
C LEU A 360 -30.24 -10.34 7.81
N GLY A 361 -30.01 -9.07 8.19
CA GLY A 361 -31.02 -8.01 8.09
C GLY A 361 -31.44 -7.74 6.65
N ASP A 362 -30.50 -7.72 5.71
CA ASP A 362 -30.78 -7.52 4.28
C ASP A 362 -31.57 -8.69 3.69
N LEU A 363 -31.21 -9.94 4.02
CA LEU A 363 -31.95 -11.14 3.58
C LEU A 363 -33.38 -11.20 4.12
N LEU A 364 -33.61 -10.79 5.37
CA LEU A 364 -34.95 -10.76 5.97
C LEU A 364 -35.80 -9.59 5.44
N SER A 365 -35.17 -8.53 4.95
CA SER A 365 -35.87 -7.36 4.40
C SER A 365 -36.42 -7.64 2.99
N ASP A 366 -35.78 -8.52 2.23
CA ASP A 366 -36.21 -8.89 0.87
C ASP A 366 -37.46 -9.80 0.85
N GLU A 367 -37.69 -10.61 1.88
CA GLU A 367 -38.91 -11.45 1.96
C GLU A 367 -40.18 -10.65 2.29
N GLY A 368 -40.05 -9.42 2.83
CA GLY A 368 -41.18 -8.57 3.21
C GLY A 368 -41.74 -7.69 2.08
N ALA A 369 -41.00 -7.48 0.99
CA ALA A 369 -41.36 -6.50 -0.04
C ALA A 369 -42.25 -7.05 -1.18
N SER A 370 -42.59 -8.34 -1.16
CA SER A 370 -43.37 -8.99 -2.22
C SER A 370 -44.88 -8.68 -2.20
N LYS A 371 -45.42 -7.98 -1.18
CA LYS A 371 -46.84 -7.63 -1.13
C LYS A 371 -47.09 -6.19 -0.70
N GLY A 372 -46.97 -5.29 -1.67
CA GLY A 372 -47.91 -4.19 -1.84
C GLY A 372 -47.57 -2.86 -1.16
N SER A 373 -47.86 -1.81 -1.92
CA SER A 373 -48.06 -0.41 -1.51
C SER A 373 -46.83 0.46 -1.29
N SER A 374 -46.66 1.34 -2.27
CA SER A 374 -46.07 2.68 -2.20
C SER A 374 -46.21 3.35 -0.82
N GLY A 375 -45.10 3.86 -0.29
CA GLY A 375 -45.07 4.66 0.94
C GLY A 375 -43.64 4.90 1.43
N ALA A 376 -43.08 6.05 1.07
CA ALA A 376 -41.77 6.52 1.52
C ALA A 376 -41.71 6.66 3.05
N VAL A 377 -40.68 6.08 3.68
CA VAL A 377 -40.24 6.45 5.04
C VAL A 377 -38.71 6.38 5.11
N LEU A 378 -38.05 7.53 4.97
CA LEU A 378 -36.65 7.71 5.38
C LEU A 378 -36.61 7.75 6.91
N ARG A 379 -36.11 6.69 7.56
CA ARG A 379 -35.72 6.72 8.97
C ARG A 379 -34.22 7.00 9.08
N LEU A 380 -33.88 8.19 9.56
CA LEU A 380 -32.56 8.51 10.10
C LEU A 380 -32.30 7.67 11.36
N CYS A 381 -31.26 6.85 11.34
CA CYS A 381 -30.67 6.31 12.56
C CYS A 381 -29.82 7.41 13.22
N ARG A 382 -30.37 8.02 14.25
CA ARG A 382 -29.65 8.88 15.20
C ARG A 382 -28.91 7.97 16.18
N VAL A 383 -27.58 8.03 16.18
CA VAL A 383 -26.75 7.38 17.20
C VAL A 383 -26.49 8.43 18.28
N ASP A 384 -27.27 8.40 19.35
CA ASP A 384 -26.96 9.13 20.57
C ASP A 384 -25.82 8.38 21.28
N SER A 385 -24.67 9.04 21.45
CA SER A 385 -23.54 8.53 22.23
C SER A 385 -23.48 9.30 23.55
N GLU A 386 -24.10 8.73 24.58
CA GLU A 386 -23.92 9.17 25.96
C GLU A 386 -22.55 8.71 26.46
N TRP A 387 -21.63 9.66 26.63
CA TRP A 387 -20.40 9.43 27.39
C TRP A 387 -20.70 9.58 28.87
N THR A 388 -20.69 8.45 29.58
CA THR A 388 -20.68 8.37 31.03
C THR A 388 -19.27 8.67 31.52
N THR A 389 -19.11 9.80 32.20
CA THR A 389 -17.97 10.08 33.09
C THR A 389 -18.06 9.20 34.33
N ALA A 390 -17.00 8.45 34.63
CA ALA A 390 -16.76 7.88 35.95
C ALA A 390 -15.37 8.27 36.45
N ALA A 391 -15.34 8.58 37.74
CA ALA A 391 -14.31 9.27 38.51
C ALA A 391 -13.01 8.50 38.72
#